data_AF-A0AA39CLF1-F1
#
_entry.id   AF-A0AA39CLF1-F1
#
_cell.length_a   1.000
_cell.length_b   1.000
_cell.length_c   1.000
_cell.angle_alpha   90.00
_cell.angle_beta   90.00
_cell.angle_gamma   90.00
#
_symmetry.space_group_name_H-M   'P 1'
#
loop_
_entity.id
_entity.type
_entity.pdbx_description
1 polymer ?
#
loop_
_entity_poly.entity_id
_entity_poly.type
_entity_poly.pdbx_seq_one_letter_code
_entity_poly.pdbx_strand_id
1 'polypeptide(L)'
;MTGYSGKDIDGLHESIDQQIANFIGFIEEKYLSTKTDSRPVDFARKIQFLTLDLISTFALGRTFGFMDEDDDLFDYIKTTEEFLPLMQMIALLPWLLGFLQSPLFKVIRPTHTDTLGLGRIMGIAKEVVSE
;
A
#
# COMPACT_ATOMS: atom_id res chain seq x y z
N MET A 1 19.59 2.96 -4.15
CA MET A 1 18.24 2.60 -4.65
C MET A 1 18.44 1.60 -5.77
N THR A 2 18.43 0.31 -5.44
CA THR A 2 18.67 -0.80 -6.38
C THR A 2 17.36 -1.33 -6.98
N GLY A 3 16.20 -0.82 -6.51
CA GLY A 3 14.87 -1.31 -6.89
C GLY A 3 14.32 -0.80 -8.23
N TYR A 4 15.06 0.04 -8.96
CA TYR A 4 14.66 0.57 -10.27
C TYR A 4 15.82 0.51 -11.27
N SER A 5 16.59 -0.59 -11.27
CA SER A 5 17.79 -0.71 -12.09
C SER A 5 17.53 -0.97 -13.60
N GLY A 6 16.29 -0.85 -14.08
CA GLY A 6 15.97 -1.10 -15.50
C GLY A 6 16.27 -2.54 -15.95
N LYS A 7 16.52 -3.46 -15.00
CA LYS A 7 16.40 -4.89 -15.24
C LYS A 7 14.90 -5.16 -15.30
N ASP A 8 14.43 -5.72 -16.41
CA ASP A 8 13.09 -6.29 -16.46
C ASP A 8 12.91 -7.16 -15.21
N ILE A 9 11.87 -6.87 -14.43
CA ILE A 9 11.48 -7.75 -13.33
C ILE A 9 10.88 -8.96 -14.03
N ASP A 10 11.62 -10.08 -13.98
CA ASP A 10 11.15 -11.34 -14.56
C ASP A 10 9.74 -11.65 -14.05
N GLY A 11 8.79 -11.85 -14.96
CA GLY A 11 7.39 -12.12 -14.61
C GLY A 11 6.52 -10.90 -14.27
N LEU A 12 6.99 -9.66 -14.48
CA LEU A 12 6.20 -8.44 -14.19
C LEU A 12 4.87 -8.40 -14.94
N HIS A 13 4.89 -8.64 -16.25
CA HIS A 13 3.68 -8.60 -17.07
C HIS A 13 2.69 -9.68 -16.63
N GLU A 14 3.17 -10.90 -16.37
CA GLU A 14 2.35 -12.00 -15.85
C GLU A 14 1.75 -11.66 -14.48
N SER A 15 2.53 -11.03 -13.60
CA SER A 15 2.05 -10.58 -12.29
C SER A 15 0.97 -9.49 -12.41
N ILE A 16 1.13 -8.55 -13.35
CA ILE A 16 0.13 -7.53 -13.64
C ILE A 16 -1.16 -8.18 -14.15
N ASP A 17 -1.06 -9.06 -15.14
CA ASP A 17 -2.21 -9.74 -15.73
C ASP A 17 -2.95 -10.58 -14.68
N GLN A 18 -2.22 -11.29 -13.82
CA GLN A 18 -2.79 -12.05 -12.72
C GLN A 18 -3.52 -11.16 -11.72
N GLN A 19 -2.93 -10.03 -11.31
CA GLN A 19 -3.56 -9.13 -10.35
C GLN A 19 -4.78 -8.41 -10.94
N ILE A 20 -4.77 -8.10 -12.24
CA ILE A 20 -5.96 -7.59 -12.94
C ILE A 20 -7.06 -8.65 -12.97
N ALA A 21 -6.72 -9.91 -13.27
CA ALA A 21 -7.70 -11.00 -13.25
C ALA A 21 -8.30 -11.19 -11.84
N ASN A 22 -7.47 -11.14 -10.79
CA ASN A 22 -7.93 -11.18 -9.40
C ASN A 22 -8.88 -10.03 -9.09
N PHE A 23 -8.56 -8.81 -9.53
CA PHE A 23 -9.42 -7.64 -9.34
C PHE A 23 -10.78 -7.78 -10.02
N ILE A 24 -10.80 -8.30 -11.26
CA ILE A 24 -12.05 -8.57 -11.97
C ILE A 24 -12.88 -9.59 -11.18
N GLY A 25 -12.29 -10.71 -10.77
CA GLY A 25 -12.97 -11.73 -9.97
C GLY A 25 -13.52 -11.17 -8.65
N PHE A 26 -12.72 -10.35 -7.95
CA PHE A 26 -13.12 -9.66 -6.73
C PHE A 26 -14.36 -8.76 -6.94
N ILE A 27 -14.41 -7.98 -8.02
CA ILE A 27 -15.57 -7.14 -8.35
C ILE A 27 -16.79 -8.01 -8.70
N GLU A 28 -16.61 -9.05 -9.50
CA GLU A 28 -17.68 -9.96 -9.91
C GLU A 28 -18.29 -10.71 -8.71
N GLU A 29 -17.47 -11.14 -7.76
CA GLU A 29 -17.91 -11.87 -6.58
C GLU A 29 -18.62 -10.97 -5.57
N LYS A 30 -18.03 -9.82 -5.25
CA LYS A 30 -18.48 -8.99 -4.12
C LYS A 30 -19.43 -7.85 -4.53
N TYR A 31 -19.26 -7.28 -5.73
CA TYR A 31 -19.89 -6.01 -6.12
C TYR A 31 -20.83 -6.09 -7.33
N LEU A 32 -21.08 -7.28 -7.89
CA LEU A 32 -22.02 -7.42 -8.99
C LEU A 32 -23.46 -7.16 -8.52
N SER A 33 -24.10 -6.14 -9.09
CA SER A 33 -25.50 -5.81 -8.82
C SER A 33 -26.45 -6.68 -9.65
N THR A 34 -27.61 -7.01 -9.08
CA THR A 34 -28.70 -7.72 -9.77
C THR A 34 -29.94 -6.82 -9.87
N LYS A 35 -31.01 -7.32 -10.53
CA LYS A 35 -32.28 -6.59 -10.63
C LYS A 35 -32.93 -6.28 -9.27
N THR A 36 -32.58 -7.03 -8.22
CA THR A 36 -33.18 -6.95 -6.89
C THR A 36 -32.20 -6.55 -5.79
N ASP A 37 -30.89 -6.52 -6.09
CA ASP A 37 -29.84 -6.25 -5.11
C ASP A 37 -28.80 -5.30 -5.73
N SER A 38 -28.72 -4.07 -5.21
CA SER A 38 -27.78 -3.05 -5.69
C SER A 38 -26.56 -3.01 -4.78
N ARG A 39 -25.38 -3.23 -5.35
CA ARG A 39 -24.09 -3.27 -4.65
C ARG A 39 -23.18 -2.17 -5.18
N PRO A 40 -23.32 -0.93 -4.67
CA PRO A 40 -22.45 0.16 -5.08
C PRO A 40 -21.01 -0.12 -4.65
N VAL A 41 -20.06 0.26 -5.51
CA VAL A 41 -18.63 0.11 -5.23
C VAL A 41 -17.95 1.47 -5.18
N ASP A 42 -17.18 1.72 -4.11
CA ASP A 42 -16.20 2.79 -4.12
C ASP A 42 -14.98 2.34 -4.93
N PHE A 43 -15.06 2.59 -6.25
CA PHE A 43 -14.03 2.15 -7.18
C PHE A 43 -12.66 2.77 -6.90
N ALA A 44 -12.62 4.00 -6.35
CA ALA A 44 -11.37 4.66 -6.01
C ALA A 44 -10.64 3.90 -4.90
N ARG A 45 -11.37 3.49 -3.85
CA ARG A 45 -10.81 2.66 -2.78
C ARG A 45 -10.35 1.29 -3.30
N LYS A 46 -11.11 0.66 -4.20
CA LYS A 46 -10.76 -0.68 -4.70
C LYS A 46 -9.55 -0.66 -5.64
N ILE A 47 -9.36 0.41 -6.42
CA ILE A 47 -8.13 0.60 -7.18
C ILE A 47 -6.91 0.72 -6.25
N GLN A 48 -7.04 1.35 -5.09
CA GLN A 48 -5.94 1.43 -4.12
C GLN A 48 -5.58 0.03 -3.59
N PHE A 49 -6.56 -0.84 -3.32
CA PHE A 49 -6.31 -2.24 -2.95
C PHE A 49 -5.54 -2.99 -4.04
N LEU A 50 -6.01 -2.92 -5.28
CA LEU A 50 -5.28 -3.48 -6.44
C LEU A 50 -3.85 -2.96 -6.52
N THR A 51 -3.65 -1.66 -6.33
CA THR A 51 -2.32 -1.05 -6.42
C THR A 51 -1.39 -1.58 -5.32
N LEU A 52 -1.88 -1.73 -4.09
CA LEU A 52 -1.11 -2.24 -2.96
C LEU A 52 -0.76 -3.73 -3.14
N ASP A 53 -1.71 -4.52 -3.60
CA ASP A 53 -1.51 -5.95 -3.86
C ASP A 53 -0.57 -6.17 -5.05
N LEU A 54 -0.68 -5.36 -6.10
CA LEU A 54 0.24 -5.39 -7.24
C LEU A 54 1.67 -5.05 -6.81
N ILE A 55 1.85 -3.92 -6.11
CA ILE A 55 3.18 -3.47 -5.67
C ILE A 55 3.80 -4.47 -4.71
N SER A 56 3.04 -5.00 -3.77
CA SER A 56 3.56 -6.02 -2.85
C SER A 56 3.97 -7.29 -3.58
N THR A 57 3.19 -7.76 -4.55
CA THR A 57 3.49 -8.95 -5.36
C THR A 57 4.85 -8.84 -6.05
N PHE A 58 5.10 -7.77 -6.82
CA PHE A 58 6.36 -7.68 -7.55
C PHE A 58 7.52 -7.15 -6.70
N ALA A 59 7.28 -6.31 -5.69
CA ALA A 59 8.35 -5.74 -4.87
C ALA A 59 8.83 -6.70 -3.77
N LEU A 60 7.95 -7.57 -3.27
CA LEU A 60 8.20 -8.44 -2.12
C LEU A 60 8.00 -9.93 -2.44
N GLY A 61 7.57 -10.29 -3.66
CA GLY A 61 7.24 -11.66 -4.01
C GLY A 61 6.00 -12.21 -3.29
N ARG A 62 5.28 -11.37 -2.54
CA ARG A 62 4.09 -11.76 -1.77
C ARG A 62 3.01 -10.68 -1.85
N THR A 63 1.77 -11.10 -2.06
CA THR A 63 0.59 -10.22 -2.05
C THR A 63 0.23 -9.86 -0.61
N PHE A 64 -0.21 -8.62 -0.35
CA PHE A 64 -0.70 -8.22 0.97
C PHE A 64 -2.10 -8.77 1.28
N GLY A 65 -2.98 -8.86 0.28
CA GLY A 65 -4.32 -9.43 0.41
C GLY A 65 -5.43 -8.40 0.64
N PHE A 66 -5.22 -7.13 0.24
CA PHE A 66 -6.23 -6.08 0.38
C PHE A 66 -7.51 -6.40 -0.40
N MET A 67 -7.40 -7.00 -1.59
CA MET A 67 -8.56 -7.44 -2.39
C MET A 67 -9.26 -8.66 -1.78
N ASP A 68 -8.50 -9.61 -1.24
CA ASP A 68 -9.03 -10.85 -0.65
C ASP A 68 -9.90 -10.54 0.58
N GLU A 69 -9.40 -9.71 1.49
CA GLU A 69 -10.09 -9.30 2.72
C GLU A 69 -11.13 -8.19 2.46
N ASP A 70 -11.03 -7.49 1.32
CA ASP A 70 -11.84 -6.31 1.02
C ASP A 70 -11.77 -5.21 2.08
N ASP A 71 -10.61 -5.08 2.72
CA ASP A 71 -10.38 -4.21 3.87
C ASP A 71 -9.05 -3.44 3.77
N ASP A 72 -8.99 -2.30 4.45
CA ASP A 72 -7.76 -1.52 4.58
C ASP A 72 -6.83 -2.17 5.60
N LEU A 73 -6.11 -3.20 5.15
CA LEU A 73 -5.20 -3.96 6.00
C LEU A 73 -4.20 -3.03 6.69
N PHE A 74 -4.13 -3.19 8.02
CA PHE A 74 -3.27 -2.42 8.91
C PHE A 74 -3.56 -0.92 8.95
N ASP A 75 -4.79 -0.49 8.61
CA ASP A 75 -5.19 0.92 8.48
C ASP A 75 -4.25 1.70 7.53
N TYR A 76 -3.67 1.05 6.52
CA TYR A 76 -2.61 1.65 5.70
C TYR A 76 -3.09 2.87 4.93
N ILE A 77 -4.20 2.74 4.20
CA ILE A 77 -4.77 3.80 3.37
C ILE A 77 -5.26 4.93 4.26
N LYS A 78 -6.07 4.60 5.27
CA LYS A 78 -6.59 5.57 6.23
C LYS A 78 -5.48 6.39 6.87
N THR A 79 -4.47 5.71 7.40
CA THR A 79 -3.34 6.37 8.06
C THR A 79 -2.57 7.24 7.06
N THR A 80 -2.39 6.78 5.83
CA THR A 80 -1.74 7.56 4.76
C THR A 80 -2.56 8.82 4.42
N GLU A 81 -3.87 8.69 4.24
CA GLU A 81 -4.79 9.80 3.94
C GLU A 81 -4.81 10.83 5.08
N GLU A 82 -4.82 10.39 6.34
CA GLU A 82 -4.77 11.26 7.52
C GLU A 82 -3.43 12.01 7.62
N PHE A 83 -2.32 11.38 7.27
CA PHE A 83 -1.00 12.00 7.31
C PHE A 83 -0.66 12.86 6.09
N LEU A 84 -1.32 12.67 4.94
CA LEU A 84 -1.03 13.44 3.72
C LEU A 84 -1.07 14.97 3.92
N PRO A 85 -2.10 15.56 4.57
CA PRO A 85 -2.13 16.99 4.84
C PRO A 85 -0.97 17.46 5.73
N LEU A 86 -0.61 16.65 6.74
CA LEU A 86 0.52 16.93 7.62
C LEU A 86 1.84 16.92 6.83
N MET A 87 2.04 15.92 5.98
CA MET A 87 3.22 15.82 5.12
C MET A 87 3.32 17.01 4.16
N GLN A 88 2.20 17.41 3.55
CA GLN A 88 2.14 18.58 2.67
C GLN A 88 2.48 19.87 3.41
N MET A 89 1.94 20.07 4.63
CA MET A 89 2.26 21.22 5.46
C MET A 89 3.74 21.27 5.84
N ILE A 90 4.31 20.14 6.26
CA ILE A 90 5.74 20.02 6.57
C ILE A 90 6.59 20.33 5.33
N ALA A 91 6.21 19.81 4.16
CA ALA A 91 6.94 20.03 2.91
C ALA A 91 7.02 21.51 2.50
N LEU A 92 6.04 22.32 2.90
CA LEU A 92 5.99 23.76 2.62
C LEU A 92 6.76 24.62 3.63
N LEU A 93 7.28 24.03 4.72
CA LEU A 93 7.99 24.73 5.80
C LEU A 93 9.42 24.17 5.98
N PRO A 94 10.42 24.70 5.24
CA PRO A 94 11.79 24.19 5.27
C PRO A 94 12.44 24.18 6.67
N TRP A 95 12.08 25.15 7.51
CA TRP A 95 12.58 25.23 8.89
C TRP A 95 12.00 24.12 9.78
N LEU A 96 10.73 23.74 9.55
CA LEU A 96 10.07 22.65 10.26
C LEU A 96 10.64 21.30 9.85
N LEU A 97 10.96 21.12 8.56
CA LEU A 97 11.71 19.97 8.06
C LEU A 97 13.08 19.84 8.76
N GLY A 98 13.85 20.93 8.81
CA GLY A 98 15.15 20.94 9.51
C GLY A 98 15.04 20.60 11.00
N PHE A 99 13.98 21.09 11.65
CA PHE A 99 13.69 20.80 13.06
C PHE A 99 13.32 19.32 13.29
N LEU A 100 12.43 18.76 12.46
CA LEU A 100 12.00 17.35 12.54
C LEU A 100 13.09 16.36 12.16
N GLN A 101 14.04 16.75 11.30
CA GLN A 101 15.20 15.93 10.94
C GLN A 101 16.28 15.90 12.04
N SER A 102 16.18 16.77 13.04
CA SER A 102 17.15 16.83 14.12
C SER A 102 17.23 15.50 14.91
N PRO A 103 18.36 15.23 15.58
CA PRO A 103 18.57 13.98 16.32
C PRO A 103 17.55 13.77 17.46
N LEU A 104 16.91 14.86 17.92
CA LEU A 104 15.97 14.87 19.03
C LEU A 104 14.65 14.16 18.69
N PHE A 105 14.23 14.23 17.42
CA PHE A 105 12.99 13.60 16.93
C PHE A 105 13.20 12.20 16.32
N LYS A 106 14.37 11.58 16.52
CA LYS A 106 14.64 10.21 16.05
C LYS A 106 13.68 9.17 16.64
N VAL A 107 13.14 9.41 17.83
CA VAL A 107 12.28 8.47 18.57
C VAL A 107 10.83 8.44 18.04
N ILE A 108 10.40 9.47 17.30
CA ILE A 108 9.00 9.60 16.81
C ILE A 108 8.87 9.14 15.34
N ARG A 109 9.93 8.61 14.73
CA ARG A 109 9.89 8.15 13.34
C ARG A 109 9.16 6.82 13.23
N PRO A 110 8.33 6.61 12.19
CA PRO A 110 7.77 5.31 11.89
C PRO A 110 8.88 4.26 11.82
N THR A 111 8.68 3.14 12.51
CA THR A 111 9.68 2.08 12.64
C THR A 111 9.08 0.76 12.19
N HIS A 112 9.93 -0.13 11.66
CA HIS A 112 9.55 -1.48 11.22
C HIS A 112 8.90 -2.37 12.29
N THR A 113 8.88 -1.92 13.55
CA THR A 113 8.22 -2.58 14.68
C THR A 113 6.77 -2.12 14.88
N ASP A 114 6.32 -1.08 14.17
CA ASP A 114 4.96 -0.58 14.33
C ASP A 114 3.96 -1.61 13.78
N THR A 115 2.86 -1.81 14.51
CA THR A 115 1.84 -2.80 14.15
C THR A 115 0.84 -2.30 13.12
N LEU A 116 0.86 -1.00 12.79
CA LEU A 116 -0.08 -0.32 11.90
C LEU A 116 0.64 0.56 10.87
N GLY A 117 -0.04 0.86 9.77
CA GLY A 117 0.39 1.80 8.74
C GLY A 117 1.72 1.45 8.08
N LEU A 118 2.50 2.49 7.75
CA LEU A 118 3.78 2.38 7.04
C LEU A 118 4.80 1.50 7.77
N GLY A 119 4.85 1.53 9.11
CA GLY A 119 5.83 0.76 9.87
C GLY A 119 5.58 -0.75 9.81
N ARG A 120 4.31 -1.19 9.75
CA ARG A 120 3.97 -2.61 9.53
C ARG A 120 4.43 -3.09 8.15
N ILE A 121 4.19 -2.28 7.10
CA ILE A 121 4.67 -2.59 5.74
C ILE A 121 6.21 -2.65 5.70
N MET A 122 6.91 -1.75 6.41
CA MET A 122 8.37 -1.82 6.53
C MET A 122 8.85 -3.08 7.25
N GLY A 123 8.13 -3.55 8.27
CA GLY A 123 8.42 -4.80 8.97
C GLY A 123 8.30 -6.01 8.02
N ILE A 124 7.21 -6.07 7.27
CA ILE A 124 6.96 -7.07 6.23
C ILE A 124 8.07 -7.09 5.19
N ALA A 125 8.46 -5.93 4.66
CA ALA A 125 9.54 -5.84 3.69
C ALA A 125 10.88 -6.31 4.27
N LYS A 126 11.13 -6.06 5.56
CA LYS A 126 12.35 -6.51 6.24
C LYS A 126 12.37 -8.03 6.43
N GLU A 127 11.23 -8.65 6.75
CA GLU A 127 11.09 -10.11 6.84
C GLU A 127 11.47 -10.77 5.51
N VAL A 128 10.89 -10.31 4.40
CA VAL A 128 11.13 -10.85 3.05
C VAL A 128 12.60 -10.74 2.63
N VAL A 129 13.26 -9.63 2.95
CA VAL A 129 14.69 -9.44 2.61
C VAL A 129 15.62 -10.27 3.50
N SER A 130 15.14 -10.74 4.65
CA SER A 130 15.93 -11.56 5.58
C SER A 130 15.83 -13.07 5.34
N GLU A 131 14.93 -13.50 4.46
CA GLU A 131 14.86 -14.87 3.90
C GLU A 131 15.83 -15.04 2.72
#